data_AF-A0A3C0ZCT5-F1
#
_entry.id   AF-A0A3C0ZCT5-F1
#
_cell.length_a   1.000
_cell.length_b   1.000
_cell.length_c   1.000
_cell.angle_alpha   90.00
_cell.angle_beta   90.00
_cell.angle_gamma   90.00
#
_symmetry.space_group_name_H-M   'P 1'
#
loop_
_entity.id
_entity.type
_entity.pdbx_description
1 polymer ?
#
loop_
_entity_poly.entity_id
_entity_poly.type
_entity_poly.pdbx_seq_one_letter_code
_entity_poly.pdbx_strand_id
1 'polypeptide(L)'
;MQDSIGFLNQTRARDTVFIPQSITHKYMVKDSNRLTEEERFLTKLVFHLPILTRDGQKAFVSVDHICGGLCGQGWYFILEKIKGKWKVVKYEDTWIA
;
A
#
# COMPACT_ATOMS: atom_id res chain seq x y z
N MET A 1 17.70 15.24 -10.60
CA MET A 1 18.27 14.23 -9.70
C MET A 1 17.46 12.96 -9.88
N GLN A 2 18.08 11.84 -10.25
CA GLN A 2 17.40 10.57 -10.52
C GLN A 2 17.94 9.52 -9.56
N ASP A 3 17.07 8.97 -8.72
CA ASP A 3 17.44 7.92 -7.76
C ASP A 3 17.50 6.53 -8.43
N SER A 4 18.12 5.56 -7.77
CA SER A 4 18.44 4.24 -8.33
C SER A 4 17.23 3.43 -8.81
N ILE A 5 16.04 3.70 -8.27
CA ILE A 5 14.80 2.99 -8.60
C ILE A 5 13.71 3.92 -9.16
N GLY A 6 14.02 5.19 -9.36
CA GLY A 6 13.03 6.21 -9.74
C GLY A 6 11.94 6.43 -8.70
N PHE A 7 12.20 6.16 -7.42
CA PHE A 7 11.29 6.35 -6.29
C PHE A 7 10.61 7.72 -6.30
N LEU A 8 11.37 8.79 -6.55
CA LEU A 8 10.82 10.16 -6.57
C LEU A 8 9.80 10.36 -7.69
N ASN A 9 9.94 9.65 -8.82
CA ASN A 9 8.97 9.71 -9.90
C ASN A 9 7.73 8.86 -9.58
N GLN A 10 7.91 7.70 -8.94
CA GLN A 10 6.81 6.83 -8.54
C GLN A 10 5.89 7.54 -7.54
N THR A 11 6.45 8.23 -6.53
CA THR A 11 5.66 8.92 -5.49
C THR A 11 4.86 10.12 -6.00
N ARG A 12 5.25 10.74 -7.12
CA ARG A 12 4.49 11.82 -7.77
C ARG A 12 3.18 11.34 -8.38
N ALA A 13 3.08 10.06 -8.70
CA ALA A 13 1.90 9.45 -9.31
C ALA A 13 0.91 8.88 -8.27
N ARG A 14 1.11 9.17 -6.97
CA ARG A 14 0.29 8.58 -5.88
C ARG A 14 -1.22 8.80 -6.06
N ASP A 15 -1.61 9.95 -6.62
CA ASP A 15 -3.01 10.33 -6.80
C ASP A 15 -3.63 9.77 -8.11
N THR A 16 -2.84 9.02 -8.89
CA THR A 16 -3.25 8.45 -10.19
C THR A 16 -3.42 6.93 -10.15
N VAL A 17 -3.34 6.32 -8.98
CA VAL A 17 -3.47 4.85 -8.83
C VAL A 17 -4.87 4.42 -9.26
N PHE A 18 -4.93 3.57 -10.29
CA PHE A 18 -6.17 2.96 -10.72
C PHE A 18 -6.53 1.76 -9.84
N ILE A 19 -7.71 1.80 -9.23
CA ILE A 19 -8.27 0.70 -8.46
C ILE A 19 -9.57 0.25 -9.16
N PRO A 20 -9.68 -1.02 -9.60
CA PRO A 20 -10.88 -1.50 -10.28
C PRO A 20 -12.15 -1.34 -9.43
N GLN A 21 -13.27 -1.02 -10.07
CA GLN A 21 -14.56 -0.81 -9.39
C GLN A 21 -15.02 -2.03 -8.57
N SER A 22 -14.70 -3.24 -9.05
CA SER A 22 -14.98 -4.49 -8.31
C SER A 22 -14.26 -4.55 -6.97
N ILE A 23 -13.06 -3.98 -6.87
CA ILE A 23 -12.29 -3.88 -5.64
C ILE A 23 -12.83 -2.74 -4.78
N THR A 24 -13.07 -1.56 -5.36
CA THR A 24 -13.54 -0.41 -4.59
C THR A 24 -14.89 -0.65 -3.92
N HIS A 25 -15.83 -1.30 -4.62
CA HIS A 25 -17.12 -1.65 -4.04
C HIS A 25 -17.02 -2.76 -3.00
N LYS A 26 -16.28 -3.84 -3.28
CA LYS A 26 -16.21 -4.99 -2.38
C LYS A 26 -15.53 -4.64 -1.05
N TYR A 27 -14.53 -3.78 -1.08
CA TYR A 27 -13.70 -3.44 0.08
C TYR A 27 -13.91 -2.01 0.59
N MET A 28 -14.92 -1.29 0.09
CA MET A 28 -15.25 0.08 0.50
C MET A 28 -14.03 1.00 0.50
N VAL A 29 -13.24 0.95 -0.58
CA VAL A 29 -11.96 1.67 -0.69
C VAL A 29 -12.18 3.18 -0.61
N LYS A 30 -11.40 3.85 0.24
CA LYS A 30 -11.41 5.30 0.44
C LYS A 30 -9.99 5.87 0.39
N ASP A 31 -9.87 7.13 -0.01
CA ASP A 31 -8.62 7.90 0.10
C ASP A 31 -8.35 8.19 1.58
N SER A 32 -7.24 7.66 2.10
CA SER A 32 -6.86 7.81 3.50
C SER A 32 -6.63 9.26 3.93
N ASN A 33 -6.29 10.16 2.99
CA ASN A 33 -6.12 11.58 3.26
C ASN A 33 -7.46 12.34 3.39
N ARG A 34 -8.56 11.70 2.98
CA ARG A 34 -9.90 12.33 2.88
C ARG A 34 -10.93 11.66 3.81
N LEU A 35 -10.45 10.93 4.82
CA LEU A 35 -11.30 10.32 5.83
C LEU A 35 -11.92 11.38 6.75
N THR A 36 -13.20 11.19 7.08
CA THR A 36 -13.88 11.94 8.15
C THR A 36 -13.26 11.62 9.52
N GLU A 37 -13.57 12.42 10.55
CA GLU A 37 -13.10 12.13 11.91
C GLU A 37 -13.59 10.77 12.41
N GLU A 38 -14.87 10.44 12.21
CA GLU A 38 -15.44 9.15 12.59
C GLU A 38 -14.71 7.98 11.90
N GLU A 39 -14.43 8.10 10.60
CA GLU A 39 -13.72 7.07 9.82
C GLU A 39 -12.27 6.87 10.25
N ARG A 40 -11.65 7.86 10.90
CA ARG A 40 -10.30 7.71 11.46
C ARG A 40 -10.26 6.73 12.61
N PHE A 41 -11.36 6.56 13.34
CA PHE A 41 -11.48 5.61 14.45
C PHE A 41 -11.95 4.21 14.02
N LEU A 42 -12.47 4.06 12.79
CA LEU A 42 -12.84 2.74 12.27
C LEU A 42 -11.62 1.86 12.00
N THR A 43 -11.83 0.55 12.16
CA THR A 43 -10.86 -0.47 11.77
C THR A 43 -10.68 -0.46 10.25
N LYS A 44 -9.43 -0.33 9.79
CA LYS A 44 -9.11 -0.22 8.36
C LYS A 44 -7.75 -0.80 8.03
N LEU A 45 -7.63 -1.23 6.78
CA LEU A 45 -6.34 -1.49 6.14
C LEU A 45 -5.98 -0.29 5.25
N VAL A 46 -4.79 0.26 5.44
CA VAL A 46 -4.24 1.36 4.66
C VAL A 46 -3.12 0.80 3.78
N PHE A 47 -3.37 0.74 2.47
CA PHE A 47 -2.37 0.37 1.49
C PHE A 47 -1.59 1.60 1.07
N HIS A 48 -0.28 1.58 1.26
CA HIS A 48 0.61 2.61 0.74
C HIS A 48 0.94 2.35 -0.73
N LEU A 49 1.43 3.38 -1.42
CA LEU A 49 1.83 3.26 -2.82
C LEU A 49 2.89 2.16 -2.98
N PRO A 50 2.65 1.13 -3.81
CA PRO A 50 3.67 0.13 -4.12
C PRO A 50 4.88 0.78 -4.79
N ILE A 51 6.08 0.43 -4.32
CA ILE A 51 7.33 0.89 -4.91
C ILE A 51 7.93 -0.26 -5.72
N LEU A 52 8.09 -0.06 -7.02
CA LEU A 52 8.66 -1.06 -7.92
C LEU A 52 10.17 -0.89 -8.05
N THR A 53 10.86 -2.01 -8.27
CA THR A 53 12.25 -2.00 -8.75
C THR A 53 12.32 -1.41 -10.17
N ARG A 54 13.51 -0.97 -10.57
CA ARG A 54 13.73 -0.33 -11.89
C ARG A 54 13.30 -1.21 -13.08
N ASP A 55 13.43 -2.52 -12.95
CA ASP A 55 13.03 -3.52 -13.96
C ASP A 55 11.54 -3.94 -13.86
N GLY A 56 10.82 -3.41 -12.87
CA GLY A 56 9.43 -3.73 -12.59
C GLY A 56 9.17 -5.19 -12.21
N GLN A 57 10.20 -5.96 -11.82
CA GLN A 57 10.06 -7.37 -11.47
C GLN A 57 9.77 -7.61 -9.99
N LYS A 58 10.11 -6.66 -9.12
CA LYS A 58 9.76 -6.70 -7.69
C LYS A 58 8.99 -5.46 -7.27
N ALA A 59 8.18 -5.61 -6.23
CA ALA A 59 7.49 -4.51 -5.59
C ALA A 59 7.59 -4.62 -4.07
N PHE A 60 7.81 -3.48 -3.41
CA PHE A 60 7.63 -3.30 -1.98
C PHE A 60 6.24 -2.70 -1.75
N VAL A 61 5.46 -3.32 -0.86
CA VAL A 61 4.12 -2.84 -0.47
C VAL A 61 4.07 -2.75 1.03
N SER A 62 3.78 -1.57 1.57
CA SER A 62 3.52 -1.38 3.00
C SER A 62 2.01 -1.33 3.24
N VAL A 63 1.56 -1.98 4.31
CA VAL A 63 0.16 -1.98 4.73
C VAL A 63 0.08 -1.73 6.21
N ASP A 64 -0.79 -0.82 6.62
CA ASP A 64 -1.11 -0.60 8.03
C ASP A 64 -2.51 -1.13 8.35
N HIS A 65 -2.65 -1.84 9.45
CA HIS A 65 -3.93 -2.11 10.09
C HIS A 65 -4.11 -1.14 11.25
N ILE A 66 -5.10 -0.26 11.14
CA ILE A 66 -5.45 0.71 12.17
C ILE A 66 -6.78 0.27 12.78
N CYS A 67 -6.82 0.06 14.10
CA CYS A 67 -8.04 -0.31 14.84
C CYS A 67 -8.61 0.84 15.70
N GLY A 68 -8.04 2.04 15.60
CA GLY A 68 -8.51 3.25 16.28
C GLY A 68 -7.68 3.61 17.52
N GLY A 69 -7.65 4.89 17.90
CA GLY A 69 -6.83 5.37 19.01
C GLY A 69 -5.34 5.10 18.78
N LEU A 70 -4.70 4.41 19.73
CA LEU A 70 -3.31 3.94 19.62
C LEU A 70 -3.20 2.48 19.15
N CYS A 71 -4.31 1.83 18.77
CA CYS A 71 -4.32 0.43 18.34
C CYS A 71 -3.94 0.31 16.87
N GLY A 72 -2.90 -0.46 16.59
CA GLY A 72 -2.57 -0.82 15.22
C GLY A 72 -1.35 -1.72 15.08
N GLN A 73 -1.12 -2.12 13.85
CA GLN A 73 0.07 -2.88 13.46
C GLN A 73 0.37 -2.61 11.98
N GLY A 74 1.64 -2.74 11.61
CA GLY A 74 2.10 -2.56 10.24
C GLY A 74 2.82 -3.78 9.70
N TRP A 75 2.78 -3.92 8.37
CA TRP A 75 3.53 -4.93 7.64
C TRP A 75 4.15 -4.36 6.39
N TYR A 76 5.21 -5.02 5.93
CA TYR A 76 5.61 -4.91 4.54
C TYR A 76 5.59 -6.25 3.82
N PHE A 77 5.38 -6.20 2.52
CA PHE A 77 5.39 -7.32 1.61
C PHE A 77 6.41 -7.05 0.50
N ILE A 78 7.19 -8.08 0.15
CA ILE A 78 7.95 -8.11 -1.11
C ILE A 78 7.18 -9.00 -2.07
N LEU A 79 6.83 -8.45 -3.23
CA LEU A 79 6.22 -9.18 -4.32
C LEU A 79 7.23 -9.38 -5.44
N GLU A 80 7.16 -10.54 -6.09
CA GLU A 80 7.89 -10.82 -7.34
C GLU A 80 6.92 -11.19 -8.45
N LYS A 81 7.22 -10.72 -9.66
CA LYS A 81 6.44 -11.03 -10.85
C LYS A 81 6.91 -12.34 -11.47
N ILE A 82 6.24 -13.44 -11.14
CA ILE A 82 6.57 -14.79 -11.60
C ILE A 82 5.56 -15.22 -12.66
N LYS A 83 6.03 -15.44 -13.91
CA LYS A 83 5.19 -15.80 -15.07
C LYS A 83 4.03 -14.81 -15.27
N GLY A 84 4.33 -13.52 -15.17
CA GLY A 84 3.36 -12.43 -15.37
C GLY A 84 2.42 -12.19 -14.19
N LYS A 85 2.49 -12.99 -13.11
CA LYS A 85 1.65 -12.84 -11.92
C LYS A 85 2.47 -12.38 -10.72
N TRP A 86 1.96 -11.40 -9.99
CA TRP A 86 2.56 -10.99 -8.73
C TRP A 86 2.34 -12.05 -7.66
N LYS A 87 3.41 -12.42 -6.96
CA LYS A 87 3.38 -13.35 -5.82
C LYS A 87 4.08 -12.69 -4.64
N VAL A 88 3.50 -12.82 -3.46
CA VAL A 88 4.18 -12.46 -2.21
C VAL A 88 5.30 -13.48 -1.98
N VAL A 89 6.54 -13.01 -1.90
CA VAL A 89 7.72 -13.86 -1.62
C VAL A 89 8.32 -13.59 -0.25
N LYS A 90 7.97 -12.47 0.38
CA LYS A 90 8.33 -12.13 1.75
C LYS A 90 7.22 -11.28 2.38
N TYR A 91 6.98 -11.46 3.67
CA TYR A 91 6.23 -10.53 4.50
C TYR A 91 6.92 -10.44 5.86
N GLU A 92 6.85 -9.28 6.50
CA GLU A 92 7.31 -9.08 7.88
C GLU A 92 6.45 -8.01 8.56
N ASP A 93 6.37 -8.10 9.88
CA ASP A 93 5.83 -7.04 10.73
C ASP A 93 6.79 -5.83 10.74
N THR A 94 6.25 -4.62 10.84
CA THR A 94 7.04 -3.38 10.93
C THR A 94 6.91 -2.69 12.28
N TRP A 95 5.69 -2.59 12.79
CA TRP A 95 5.40 -1.93 14.06
C TRP A 95 4.12 -2.51 14.69
N ILE A 96 4.00 -2.34 16.00
CA ILE A 96 2.81 -2.63 16.79
C ILE A 96 2.62 -1.51 17.80
N ALA A 97 1.36 -1.14 18.07
CA ALA A 97 0.99 -0.10 19.00
C ALA A 97 -0.10 -0.58 19.96
#